data_AF-A0A937KT51-F1
#
_entry.id   AF-A0A937KT51-F1
#
_cell.length_a   1.000
_cell.length_b   1.000
_cell.length_c   1.000
_cell.angle_alpha   90.00
_cell.angle_beta   90.00
_cell.angle_gamma   90.00
#
_symmetry.space_group_name_H-M   'P 1'
#
loop_
_entity.id
_entity.type
_entity.pdbx_description
1 polymer ?
#
loop_
_entity_poly.entity_id
_entity_poly.type
_entity_poly.pdbx_seq_one_letter_code
_entity_poly.pdbx_strand_id
1 'polypeptide(L)'
;KWHFLGHTLFIWACYIGMFWVIQYAIVDLREIRFNEILVGFIAGTFAMTTTNGGIGLYPIAISSSLSLFEIAKVQGDAYGWIMWIAQTLLVVLLGVLSFLFIPFVKDNNPENGKD
;
A
#
# COMPACT_ATOMS: atom_id res chain seq x y z
N LYS A 1 0.94 3.71 -25.94
CA LYS A 1 1.75 2.50 -25.64
C LYS A 1 2.81 2.79 -24.58
N TRP A 2 3.70 3.76 -24.80
CA TRP A 2 4.70 4.18 -23.79
C TRP A 2 4.11 4.79 -22.51
N HIS A 3 3.03 5.57 -22.61
CA HIS A 3 2.35 6.13 -21.43
C HIS A 3 1.85 5.05 -20.45
N PHE A 4 1.29 3.94 -20.97
CA PHE A 4 0.83 2.84 -20.12
C PHE A 4 1.99 2.21 -19.34
N LEU A 5 3.09 1.91 -20.04
CA LEU A 5 4.28 1.32 -19.42
C LEU A 5 4.91 2.25 -18.37
N GLY A 6 4.95 3.56 -18.66
CA GLY A 6 5.40 4.58 -17.72
C GLY A 6 4.54 4.63 -16.46
N HIS A 7 3.21 4.62 -16.60
CA HIS A 7 2.30 4.57 -15.46
C HIS A 7 2.43 3.28 -14.65
N THR A 8 2.58 2.12 -15.31
CA THR A 8 2.81 0.85 -14.60
C THR A 8 4.08 0.92 -13.78
N LEU A 9 5.22 1.29 -14.37
CA LEU A 9 6.49 1.41 -13.65
C LEU A 9 6.43 2.42 -12.51
N PHE A 10 5.73 3.54 -12.71
CA PHE A 10 5.52 4.55 -11.67
C PHE A 10 4.76 3.99 -10.46
N ILE A 11 3.66 3.26 -10.70
CA ILE A 11 2.88 2.64 -9.62
C ILE A 11 3.74 1.64 -8.84
N TRP A 12 4.51 0.79 -9.54
CA TRP A 12 5.42 -0.16 -8.90
C TRP A 12 6.51 0.54 -8.07
N ALA A 13 7.09 1.62 -8.60
CA ALA A 13 8.06 2.43 -7.87
C ALA A 13 7.45 3.08 -6.62
N CYS A 14 6.21 3.55 -6.68
CA CYS A 14 5.49 4.06 -5.51
C CYS A 14 5.26 2.97 -4.46
N TYR A 15 4.88 1.76 -4.86
CA TYR A 15 4.69 0.64 -3.94
C TYR A 15 5.99 0.25 -3.22
N ILE A 16 7.09 0.11 -3.95
CA ILE A 16 8.40 -0.15 -3.34
C ILE A 16 8.86 1.05 -2.50
N GLY A 17 8.59 2.27 -2.97
CA GLY A 17 8.88 3.51 -2.26
C GLY A 17 8.15 3.60 -0.92
N MET A 18 6.93 3.09 -0.82
CA MET A 18 6.18 3.00 0.44
C MET A 18 6.93 2.15 1.46
N PHE A 19 7.45 0.98 1.07
CA PHE A 19 8.29 0.16 1.95
C PHE A 19 9.54 0.91 2.39
N TRP A 20 10.17 1.61 1.44
CA TRP A 20 11.36 2.40 1.73
C TRP A 20 11.09 3.57 2.70
N VAL A 21 9.96 4.26 2.61
CA VAL A 21 9.63 5.37 3.52
C VAL A 21 9.30 4.87 4.92
N ILE A 22 8.59 3.74 5.04
CA ILE A 22 8.11 3.23 6.33
C ILE A 22 9.25 2.74 7.23
N GLN A 23 10.40 2.37 6.67
CA GLN A 23 11.56 1.95 7.45
C GLN A 23 12.02 3.06 8.42
N TYR A 24 11.81 4.32 8.04
CA TYR A 24 12.17 5.48 8.87
C TYR A 24 11.22 5.72 10.04
N ALA A 25 10.06 5.07 10.06
CA ALA A 25 9.09 5.17 11.16
C ALA A 25 9.51 4.34 12.38
N ILE A 26 10.41 3.35 12.22
CA ILE A 26 10.88 2.47 13.28
C ILE A 26 12.40 2.64 13.42
N VAL A 27 12.85 3.08 14.60
CA VAL A 27 14.27 3.43 14.85
C VAL A 27 15.20 2.26 14.52
N ASP A 28 14.80 1.04 14.89
CA ASP A 28 15.60 -0.18 14.70
C ASP A 28 15.64 -0.68 13.25
N LEU A 29 14.80 -0.16 12.35
CA LEU A 29 14.72 -0.59 10.95
C LEU A 29 15.30 0.43 9.97
N ARG A 30 15.96 1.48 10.47
CA ARG A 30 16.52 2.57 9.66
C ARG A 30 17.64 2.17 8.71
N GLU A 31 18.29 1.04 8.97
CA GLU A 31 19.42 0.52 8.17
C GLU A 31 19.05 -0.75 7.40
N ILE A 32 17.75 -1.02 7.22
CA ILE A 32 17.29 -2.14 6.39
C ILE A 32 17.81 -1.97 4.95
N ARG A 33 18.34 -3.06 4.40
CA ARG A 33 18.85 -3.06 3.03
C ARG A 33 17.71 -3.20 2.03
N PHE A 34 17.94 -2.70 0.82
CA PHE A 34 16.93 -2.73 -0.24
C PHE A 34 16.46 -4.16 -0.63
N ASN A 35 17.36 -5.15 -0.54
CA ASN A 35 17.01 -6.55 -0.79
C ASN A 35 15.99 -7.10 0.23
N GLU A 36 16.09 -6.69 1.49
CA GLU A 36 15.18 -7.10 2.58
C GLU A 36 13.78 -6.52 2.35
N ILE A 37 13.73 -5.24 1.93
CA ILE A 37 12.49 -4.57 1.49
C ILE A 37 11.83 -5.34 0.35
N LEU A 38 12.59 -5.74 -0.67
CA LEU A 38 12.03 -6.46 -1.82
C LEU A 38 11.43 -7.82 -1.42
N VAL A 39 12.09 -8.56 -0.52
CA VAL A 39 11.56 -9.84 -0.03
C VAL A 39 10.28 -9.62 0.78
N GLY A 40 10.26 -8.63 1.68
CA GLY A 40 9.05 -8.24 2.41
C GLY A 40 7.91 -7.80 1.47
N PHE A 41 8.23 -7.06 0.41
CA PHE A 41 7.29 -6.62 -0.60
C PHE A 41 6.66 -7.82 -1.33
N ILE A 42 7.47 -8.76 -1.81
CA ILE A 42 6.96 -9.97 -2.49
C ILE A 42 6.03 -10.75 -1.56
N ALA A 43 6.44 -11.02 -0.32
CA ALA A 43 5.61 -11.73 0.64
C ALA A 43 4.30 -10.99 0.96
N GLY A 44 4.38 -9.66 1.13
CA GLY A 44 3.22 -8.80 1.33
C GLY A 44 2.24 -8.86 0.15
N THR A 45 2.74 -8.87 -1.11
CA THR A 45 1.87 -8.98 -2.29
C THR A 45 1.08 -10.28 -2.28
N PHE A 46 1.72 -11.42 -1.98
CA PHE A 46 1.03 -12.71 -1.87
C PHE A 46 0.01 -12.72 -0.72
N ALA A 47 0.32 -12.11 0.42
CA ALA A 47 -0.60 -12.02 1.54
C ALA A 47 -1.85 -11.19 1.20
N MET A 48 -1.68 -10.07 0.49
CA MET A 48 -2.77 -9.22 0.00
C MET A 48 -3.65 -9.93 -1.02
N THR A 49 -3.08 -10.76 -1.91
CA THR A 49 -3.86 -11.45 -2.95
C THR A 49 -4.57 -12.69 -2.41
N THR A 50 -4.02 -13.34 -1.38
CA THR A 50 -4.56 -14.60 -0.84
C THR A 50 -5.74 -14.36 0.11
N THR A 51 -5.84 -13.18 0.72
CA THR A 51 -6.90 -12.83 1.68
C THR A 51 -7.65 -11.59 1.24
N ASN A 52 -8.90 -11.43 1.68
CA ASN A 52 -9.69 -10.23 1.38
C ASN A 52 -9.04 -8.99 2.04
N GLY A 53 -8.27 -8.24 1.25
CA GLY A 53 -7.64 -6.98 1.69
C GLY A 53 -6.45 -7.14 2.63
N GLY A 54 -5.88 -8.33 2.78
CA GLY A 54 -4.63 -8.53 3.54
C GLY A 54 -4.72 -8.36 5.06
N ILE A 55 -5.91 -8.23 5.63
CA ILE A 55 -6.08 -7.96 7.07
C ILE A 55 -5.43 -9.09 7.89
N GLY A 56 -4.46 -8.72 8.74
CA GLY A 56 -3.74 -9.65 9.62
C GLY A 56 -2.67 -10.48 8.89
N LEU A 57 -3.00 -11.14 7.77
CA LEU A 57 -2.02 -11.96 7.04
C LEU A 57 -0.87 -11.11 6.49
N TYR A 58 -1.14 -9.87 6.08
CA TYR A 58 -0.12 -8.98 5.54
C TYR A 58 1.00 -8.65 6.55
N PRO A 59 0.71 -8.14 7.77
CA PRO A 59 1.72 -7.98 8.81
C PRO A 59 2.49 -9.28 9.11
N ILE A 60 1.78 -10.41 9.21
CA ILE A 60 2.39 -11.72 9.52
C ILE A 60 3.36 -12.16 8.43
N ALA A 61 3.00 -11.98 7.15
CA ALA A 61 3.84 -12.36 6.02
C ALA A 61 5.10 -11.48 5.93
N ILE A 62 4.95 -10.17 6.14
CA ILE A 62 6.08 -9.25 6.17
C ILE A 62 7.00 -9.56 7.35
N SER A 63 6.45 -9.77 8.53
CA SER A 63 7.20 -10.13 9.74
C SER A 63 7.98 -11.43 9.58
N SER A 64 7.34 -12.46 9.02
CA SER A 64 8.00 -13.74 8.70
C SER A 64 9.15 -13.57 7.70
N SER A 65 8.98 -12.67 6.72
CA SER A 65 9.98 -12.41 5.70
C SER A 65 11.17 -11.63 6.23
N LEU A 66 10.93 -10.63 7.07
CA LEU A 66 11.98 -9.85 7.73
C LEU A 66 12.72 -10.67 8.79
N SER A 67 12.05 -11.64 9.43
CA SER A 67 12.70 -12.58 10.36
C SER A 67 13.78 -13.44 9.71
N LEU A 68 13.78 -13.60 8.38
CA LEU A 68 14.86 -14.28 7.64
C LEU A 68 16.17 -13.48 7.64
N PHE A 69 16.09 -12.18 7.96
CA PHE A 69 17.21 -11.25 8.01
C PHE A 69 17.56 -10.84 9.45
N GLU A 70 17.20 -11.67 10.43
CA GLU A 70 17.47 -11.45 11.87
C GLU A 70 16.81 -10.19 12.46
N ILE A 71 15.80 -9.64 11.78
CA ILE A 71 14.97 -8.55 12.31
C ILE A 71 14.00 -9.11 13.35
N ALA A 72 13.83 -8.42 14.48
CA ALA A 72 12.94 -8.91 15.53
C ALA A 72 11.49 -8.92 15.04
N LYS A 73 10.80 -10.02 15.33
CA LYS A 73 9.40 -10.23 14.91
C LYS A 73 8.47 -9.09 15.31
N VAL A 74 8.68 -8.49 16.49
CA VAL A 74 7.88 -7.35 16.98
C VAL A 74 8.03 -6.13 16.07
N GLN A 75 9.25 -5.85 15.60
CA GLN A 75 9.52 -4.73 14.69
C GLN A 75 8.95 -5.01 13.31
N GLY A 76 9.09 -6.25 12.81
CA GLY A 76 8.50 -6.68 11.54
C GLY A 76 6.97 -6.64 11.52
N ASP A 77 6.32 -7.07 12.61
CA ASP A 77 4.87 -6.97 12.80
C ASP A 77 4.44 -5.48 12.78
N ALA A 78 5.11 -4.62 13.55
CA ALA A 78 4.82 -3.19 13.58
C ALA A 78 4.96 -2.53 12.19
N TYR A 79 6.05 -2.85 11.48
CA TYR A 79 6.31 -2.36 10.13
C TYR A 79 5.19 -2.74 9.16
N GLY A 80 4.78 -4.01 9.17
CA GLY A 80 3.68 -4.50 8.32
C GLY A 80 2.32 -3.88 8.68
N TRP A 81 2.05 -3.66 9.97
CA TRP A 81 0.82 -2.99 10.42
C TRP A 81 0.77 -1.52 10.01
N ILE A 82 1.85 -0.76 10.20
CA ILE A 82 1.92 0.66 9.80
C ILE A 82 1.62 0.78 8.30
N MET A 83 2.23 -0.09 7.51
CA MET A 83 2.05 -0.12 6.07
C MET A 83 0.62 -0.45 5.67
N TRP A 84 0.06 -1.53 6.20
CA TRP A 84 -1.31 -1.93 5.89
C TRP A 84 -2.32 -0.83 6.28
N ILE A 85 -2.17 -0.24 7.47
CA ILE A 85 -3.05 0.84 7.95
C ILE A 85 -2.90 2.08 7.10
N ALA A 86 -1.68 2.51 6.78
CA ALA A 86 -1.45 3.70 5.96
C ALA A 86 -2.10 3.58 4.58
N GLN A 87 -1.94 2.42 3.92
CA GLN A 87 -2.56 2.16 2.63
C GLN A 87 -4.09 2.12 2.74
N THR A 88 -4.62 1.42 3.74
CA THR A 88 -6.06 1.28 3.93
C THR A 88 -6.70 2.61 4.24
N LEU A 89 -6.09 3.40 5.12
CA LEU A 89 -6.56 4.73 5.48
C LEU A 89 -6.56 5.66 4.25
N LEU A 90 -5.50 5.64 3.44
CA LEU A 90 -5.44 6.42 2.21
C LEU A 90 -6.61 6.07 1.27
N VAL A 91 -6.87 4.77 1.05
CA VAL A 91 -7.96 4.30 0.19
C VAL A 91 -9.32 4.72 0.74
N VAL A 92 -9.54 4.58 2.05
CA VAL A 92 -10.78 5.00 2.72
C VAL A 92 -10.98 6.51 2.58
N LEU A 93 -9.94 7.32 2.85
CA LEU A 93 -10.02 8.77 2.76
C LEU A 93 -10.31 9.23 1.33
N LEU A 94 -9.62 8.69 0.33
CA LEU A 94 -9.87 9.01 -1.07
C LEU A 94 -11.25 8.53 -1.53
N GLY A 95 -11.72 7.38 -1.03
CA GLY A 95 -13.05 6.87 -1.30
C GLY A 95 -14.15 7.78 -0.75
N VAL A 96 -14.02 8.21 0.50
CA VAL A 96 -14.94 9.18 1.13
C VAL A 96 -14.88 10.52 0.40
N LEU A 97 -13.68 11.00 0.06
CA LEU A 97 -13.50 12.24 -0.67
C LEU A 97 -14.19 12.20 -2.04
N SER A 98 -14.03 11.09 -2.77
CA SER A 98 -14.73 10.85 -4.04
C SER A 98 -16.25 10.94 -3.86
N PHE A 99 -16.80 10.27 -2.85
CA PHE A 99 -18.24 10.31 -2.56
C PHE A 99 -18.75 11.73 -2.27
N LEU A 100 -17.97 12.54 -1.55
CA LEU A 100 -18.31 13.94 -1.26
C LEU A 100 -18.23 14.83 -2.52
N PHE A 101 -17.34 14.53 -3.47
CA PHE A 101 -17.18 15.34 -4.68
C PHE A 101 -18.18 15.01 -5.80
N ILE A 102 -18.73 13.78 -5.85
CA ILE A 102 -19.77 13.39 -6.83
C ILE A 102 -20.91 14.41 -6.95
N PRO A 103 -21.56 14.90 -5.86
CA PRO A 103 -22.64 15.89 -5.98
C PRO A 103 -22.19 17.27 -6.50
N PHE A 104 -20.90 17.59 -6.45
CA PHE A 104 -20.34 18.83 -7.01
C PHE A 104 -19.88 18.68 -8.46
N VAL A 105 -19.71 17.45 -8.95
CA VAL A 105 -19.47 17.19 -10.37
C VAL A 105 -20.80 17.38 -11.10
N LYS A 106 -20.94 18.55 -11.74
CA LYS A 106 -22.08 18.90 -12.56
C LYS A 106 -22.23 17.86 -13.69
N ASP A 107 -23.36 17.16 -13.69
CA ASP A 107 -23.73 16.26 -14.78
C ASP A 107 -23.97 17.11 -16.04
N ASN A 108 -23.08 17.02 -17.02
CA ASN A 108 -23.19 17.76 -18.28
C ASN A 108 -24.02 16.99 -19.32
N ASN A 109 -24.84 16.02 -18.88
CA ASN A 109 -25.70 15.26 -19.77
C ASN A 109 -26.90 16.11 -20.24
N PRO A 110 -27.04 16.43 -21.54
CA PRO A 110 -28.13 17.25 -22.07
C PRO A 110 -29.52 16.58 -22.01
N GLU A 111 -29.64 15.33 -21.55
CA GLU A 111 -30.91 14.62 -21.46
C GLU A 111 -31.66 14.77 -20.12
N ASN A 112 -31.06 15.39 -19.10
CA ASN A 112 -31.68 15.57 -17.77
C ASN A 112 -32.62 16.80 -17.64
N GLY A 113 -33.02 17.40 -18.77
CA GLY A 113 -33.91 18.57 -18.84
C GLY A 113 -35.11 18.36 -19.76
N LYS A 114 -35.64 17.14 -19.81
CA LYS A 114 -36.93 16.82 -20.43
C LYS A 114 -37.82 16.10 -19.41
N ASP A 115 -38.12 16.82 -18.34
CA ASP A 115 -39.37 16.69 -17.60
C ASP A 115 -40.56 17.19 -18.45
#